data_AF-H3AWC8-F1
#
_entry.id   AF-H3AWC8-F1
#
_cell.length_a   1.000
_cell.length_b   1.000
_cell.length_c   1.000
_cell.angle_alpha   90.00
_cell.angle_beta   90.00
_cell.angle_gamma   90.00
#
_symmetry.space_group_name_H-M   'P 1'
#
loop_
_entity.id
_entity.type
_entity.pdbx_description
1 polymer ?
#
loop_
_entity_poly.entity_id
_entity_poly.type
_entity_poly.pdbx_seq_one_letter_code
_entity_poly.pdbx_strand_id
1 'polypeptide(L)'
;ALPPTIERIRKLPASLEALCDLVQKKICVRSEVTTVSKEDQEVLGGVILSEVKLLWEDIKNLLPDPTLSCVENKEISSQMFTYFISVCEQLFLHYLYMVDLLRQREVFTDQANLSRLGAQLSIDCSKFLNVRAIRHHAIAGVKARRKRTSTAKRLKPQQQSRESVLREIDEKIPYLDLTKVPDLPPCQKEAI
;
A
#
# COMPACT_ATOMS: atom_id res chain seq x y z
N ALA A 1 5.06 -19.71 1.37
CA ALA A 1 5.26 -18.57 2.29
C ALA A 1 3.90 -18.09 2.78
N LEU A 2 3.72 -17.85 4.09
CA LEU A 2 2.50 -17.19 4.58
C LEU A 2 2.45 -15.75 4.02
N PRO A 3 1.26 -15.21 3.68
CA PRO A 3 1.15 -13.79 3.38
C PRO A 3 1.61 -12.97 4.61
N PRO A 4 2.21 -11.80 4.42
CA PRO A 4 2.68 -10.97 5.52
C PRO A 4 1.49 -10.72 6.45
N THR A 5 1.62 -11.16 7.70
CA THR A 5 0.63 -10.87 8.72
C THR A 5 0.62 -9.37 8.87
N ILE A 6 -0.40 -8.72 8.30
CA ILE A 6 -0.60 -7.29 8.42
C ILE A 6 -0.79 -7.01 9.91
N GLU A 7 0.28 -6.59 10.59
CA GLU A 7 0.22 -6.24 12.01
C GLU A 7 -0.82 -5.14 12.17
N ARG A 8 -1.89 -5.42 12.91
CA ARG A 8 -2.89 -4.40 13.22
C ARG A 8 -2.19 -3.28 13.98
N ILE A 9 -2.35 -2.07 13.47
CA ILE A 9 -1.85 -0.87 14.15
C ILE A 9 -2.43 -0.83 15.57
N ARG A 10 -1.57 -0.97 16.58
CA ARG A 10 -1.96 -0.99 18.00
C ARG A 10 -2.39 0.40 18.50
N LYS A 11 -1.87 1.48 17.91
CA LYS A 11 -2.21 2.87 18.24
C LYS A 11 -2.56 3.63 16.97
N LEU A 12 -3.81 4.08 16.84
CA LEU A 12 -4.23 4.89 15.71
C LEU A 12 -3.46 6.23 15.71
N PRO A 13 -3.09 6.75 14.53
CA PRO A 13 -2.46 8.06 14.44
C PRO A 13 -3.44 9.13 14.97
N ALA A 14 -2.97 9.91 15.92
CA ALA A 14 -3.75 10.99 16.54
C ALA A 14 -3.55 12.34 15.83
N SER A 15 -2.56 12.45 14.94
CA SER A 15 -2.22 13.66 14.20
C SER A 15 -1.68 13.32 12.82
N LEU A 16 -1.54 14.35 11.98
CA LEU A 16 -0.95 14.24 10.65
C LEU A 16 0.51 13.76 10.74
N GLU A 17 1.27 14.27 11.70
CA GLU A 17 2.66 13.91 11.94
C GLU A 17 2.76 12.44 12.30
N ALA A 18 1.89 11.94 13.19
CA ALA A 18 1.87 10.54 13.56
C ALA A 18 1.55 9.62 12.36
N LEU A 19 0.66 10.06 11.44
CA LEU A 19 0.38 9.31 10.21
C LEU A 19 1.57 9.34 9.25
N CYS A 20 2.16 10.52 9.03
CA CYS A 20 3.35 10.69 8.19
C CYS A 20 4.51 9.82 8.69
N ASP A 21 4.78 9.81 10.00
CA ASP A 21 5.83 8.99 10.61
C ASP A 21 5.59 7.49 10.38
N LEU A 22 4.34 7.04 10.52
CA LEU A 22 3.99 5.64 10.30
C LEU A 22 4.16 5.24 8.83
N VAL A 23 3.76 6.12 7.89
CA VAL A 23 3.95 5.90 6.45
C VAL A 23 5.44 5.92 6.12
N GLN A 24 6.19 6.91 6.59
CA GLN A 24 7.62 7.07 6.32
C GLN A 24 8.45 5.89 6.82
N LYS A 25 8.08 5.26 7.95
CA LYS A 25 8.69 4.01 8.42
C LYS A 25 8.49 2.83 7.47
N LYS A 26 7.50 2.88 6.58
CA LYS A 26 7.22 1.84 5.58
C LYS A 26 7.79 2.12 4.20
N ILE A 27 7.87 3.41 3.83
CA ILE A 27 8.38 3.87 2.54
C ILE A 27 9.79 4.48 2.64
N CYS A 28 10.55 4.10 3.66
CA CYS A 28 11.92 4.59 3.82
C CYS A 28 12.84 4.07 2.71
N VAL A 29 13.92 4.81 2.46
CA VAL A 29 14.99 4.41 1.54
C VAL A 29 15.48 3.01 1.93
N ARG A 30 15.46 2.10 0.95
CA ARG A 30 15.88 0.71 1.11
C ARG A 30 17.30 0.57 0.56
N SER A 31 18.25 0.37 1.47
CA SER A 31 19.66 0.13 1.13
C SER A 31 19.87 -1.11 0.27
N GLU A 32 18.94 -2.06 0.34
CA GLU A 32 18.97 -3.30 -0.44
C GLU A 32 18.63 -3.07 -1.92
N VAL A 33 17.95 -1.97 -2.24
CA VAL A 33 17.61 -1.59 -3.62
C VAL A 33 18.73 -0.72 -4.16
N THR A 34 19.75 -1.35 -4.73
CA THR A 34 20.92 -0.66 -5.30
C THR A 34 20.70 -0.12 -6.71
N THR A 35 19.62 -0.54 -7.38
CA THR A 35 19.29 -0.16 -8.76
C THR A 35 18.65 1.23 -8.88
N VAL A 36 18.10 1.74 -7.78
CA VAL A 36 17.45 3.06 -7.69
C VAL A 36 18.22 3.92 -6.71
N SER A 37 18.64 5.11 -7.13
CA SER A 37 19.42 6.03 -6.29
C SER A 37 18.61 6.44 -5.05
N LYS A 38 19.28 6.78 -3.95
CA LYS A 38 18.59 7.18 -2.71
C LYS A 38 17.71 8.40 -2.96
N GLU A 39 18.21 9.32 -3.76
CA GLU A 39 17.54 10.55 -4.18
C GLU A 39 16.23 10.23 -4.93
N ASP A 40 16.25 9.28 -5.87
CA ASP A 40 15.04 8.86 -6.59
C ASP A 40 14.02 8.17 -5.67
N GLN A 41 14.50 7.36 -4.71
CA GLN A 41 13.64 6.76 -3.69
C GLN A 41 12.97 7.84 -2.83
N GLU A 42 13.71 8.86 -2.43
CA GLU A 42 13.19 10.00 -1.65
C GLU A 42 12.17 10.81 -2.45
N VAL A 43 12.39 11.02 -3.75
CA VAL A 43 11.42 11.69 -4.63
C VAL A 43 10.09 10.92 -4.66
N LEU A 44 10.13 9.61 -4.89
CA LEU A 44 8.92 8.78 -4.92
C LEU A 44 8.22 8.75 -3.55
N GLY A 45 8.99 8.63 -2.47
CA GLY A 45 8.45 8.71 -1.11
C GLY A 45 7.81 10.06 -0.81
N GLY A 46 8.40 11.15 -1.30
CA GLY A 46 7.90 12.52 -1.20
C GLY A 46 6.56 12.71 -1.90
N VAL A 47 6.35 12.09 -3.07
CA VAL A 47 5.05 12.09 -3.76
C VAL A 47 3.98 11.44 -2.87
N ILE A 48 4.24 10.23 -2.35
CA ILE A 48 3.28 9.52 -1.48
C ILE A 48 2.97 10.34 -0.23
N LEU A 49 3.98 10.90 0.45
CA LEU A 49 3.76 11.71 1.64
C LEU A 49 2.95 12.98 1.35
N SER A 50 3.13 13.59 0.19
CA SER A 50 2.36 14.77 -0.22
C SER A 50 0.88 14.41 -0.41
N GLU A 51 0.58 13.28 -1.05
CA GLU A 51 -0.79 12.77 -1.19
C GLU A 51 -1.40 12.41 0.16
N VAL A 52 -0.64 11.77 1.06
CA VAL A 52 -1.10 11.45 2.42
C VAL A 52 -1.48 12.71 3.20
N LYS A 53 -0.71 13.80 3.07
CA LYS A 53 -1.03 15.08 3.71
C LYS A 53 -2.35 15.66 3.20
N LEU A 54 -2.62 15.56 1.90
CA LEU A 54 -3.88 16.02 1.31
C LEU A 54 -5.08 15.20 1.81
N LEU A 55 -4.91 13.88 1.92
CA LEU A 55 -5.98 12.97 2.36
C LEU A 55 -6.27 13.04 3.86
N TRP A 56 -5.40 13.64 4.67
CA TRP A 56 -5.59 13.71 6.12
C TRP A 56 -6.86 14.44 6.53
N GLU A 57 -7.20 15.54 5.87
CA GLU A 57 -8.43 16.27 6.17
C GLU A 57 -9.67 15.43 5.86
N ASP A 58 -9.65 14.63 4.79
CA ASP A 58 -10.73 13.67 4.50
C ASP A 58 -10.84 12.60 5.59
N ILE A 59 -9.72 12.12 6.10
CA ILE A 59 -9.67 11.13 7.20
C ILE A 59 -10.25 11.70 8.49
N LYS A 60 -9.90 12.94 8.86
CA LYS A 60 -10.43 13.61 10.07
C LYS A 60 -11.92 13.84 10.00
N ASN A 61 -12.44 14.14 8.82
CA ASN A 61 -13.85 14.43 8.61
C ASN A 61 -14.73 13.16 8.56
N LEU A 62 -14.13 11.97 8.70
CA LEU A 62 -14.88 10.73 8.83
C LEU A 62 -15.58 10.61 10.18
N LEU A 63 -16.89 10.84 10.18
CA LEU A 63 -17.73 10.61 11.35
C LEU A 63 -17.81 9.11 11.71
N PRO A 64 -17.87 8.75 13.00
CA PRO A 64 -18.23 7.40 13.42
C PRO A 64 -19.60 6.96 12.87
N ASP A 65 -19.77 5.67 12.58
CA ASP A 65 -21.09 5.13 12.19
C ASP A 65 -21.98 5.04 13.46
N PRO A 66 -23.11 5.76 13.53
CA PRO A 66 -23.98 5.79 14.70
C PRO A 66 -24.69 4.46 14.96
N THR A 67 -24.72 3.55 13.97
CA THR A 67 -25.32 2.21 14.11
C THR A 67 -24.37 1.19 14.76
N LEU A 68 -23.11 1.58 15.00
CA LEU A 68 -22.06 0.73 15.52
C LEU A 68 -21.61 1.14 16.91
N SER A 69 -21.18 0.17 17.71
CA SER A 69 -20.60 0.42 19.02
C SER A 69 -19.27 1.19 18.93
N CYS A 70 -18.84 1.80 20.05
CA CYS A 70 -17.54 2.46 20.14
C CYS A 70 -16.37 1.51 19.80
N VAL A 71 -16.48 0.23 20.22
CA VAL A 71 -15.47 -0.80 19.92
C VAL A 71 -15.41 -1.10 18.42
N GLU A 72 -16.56 -1.26 17.76
CA GLU A 72 -16.63 -1.50 16.32
C GLU A 72 -16.11 -0.31 15.51
N ASN A 73 -16.44 0.92 15.90
CA ASN A 73 -15.92 2.14 15.26
C ASN A 73 -14.38 2.23 15.39
N LYS A 74 -13.83 1.94 16.58
CA LYS A 74 -12.37 1.86 16.77
C LYS A 74 -11.73 0.78 15.89
N GLU A 75 -12.39 -0.37 15.75
CA GLU A 75 -11.89 -1.44 14.88
C GLU A 75 -11.89 -1.02 13.41
N ILE A 76 -12.95 -0.36 12.94
CA ILE A 76 -13.02 0.16 11.56
C ILE A 76 -11.87 1.11 11.30
N SER A 77 -11.64 2.06 12.20
CA SER A 77 -10.53 3.01 12.05
C SER A 77 -9.17 2.30 12.06
N SER A 78 -8.96 1.31 12.93
CA SER A 78 -7.73 0.51 12.93
C SER A 78 -7.53 -0.25 11.61
N GLN A 79 -8.58 -0.88 11.07
CA GLN A 79 -8.52 -1.58 9.79
C GLN A 79 -8.25 -0.61 8.63
N MET A 80 -8.89 0.55 8.63
CA MET A 80 -8.72 1.59 7.62
C MET A 80 -7.27 2.09 7.58
N PHE A 81 -6.70 2.50 8.72
CA PHE A 81 -5.30 2.95 8.77
C PHE A 81 -4.32 1.84 8.41
N THR A 82 -4.60 0.62 8.84
CA THR A 82 -3.77 -0.55 8.51
C THR A 82 -3.74 -0.77 6.99
N TYR A 83 -4.91 -0.77 6.34
CA TYR A 83 -5.01 -0.88 4.89
C TYR A 83 -4.32 0.29 4.18
N PHE A 84 -4.60 1.52 4.62
CA PHE A 84 -4.02 2.74 4.06
C PHE A 84 -2.50 2.70 4.02
N ILE A 85 -1.86 2.37 5.16
CA ILE A 85 -0.40 2.29 5.25
C ILE A 85 0.15 1.16 4.37
N SER A 86 -0.52 0.01 4.30
CA SER A 86 -0.11 -1.08 3.43
C SER A 86 -0.17 -0.71 1.95
N VAL A 87 -1.18 0.06 1.52
CA VAL A 87 -1.26 0.56 0.14
C VAL A 87 -0.12 1.53 -0.16
N CYS A 88 0.21 2.45 0.75
CA CYS A 88 1.38 3.33 0.58
C CYS A 88 2.68 2.53 0.41
N GLU A 89 2.89 1.49 1.23
CA GLU A 89 4.07 0.63 1.14
C GLU A 89 4.13 -0.12 -0.21
N GLN A 90 3.01 -0.67 -0.67
CA GLN A 90 2.93 -1.39 -1.94
C GLN A 90 3.14 -0.49 -3.15
N LEU A 91 2.55 0.72 -3.15
CA LEU A 91 2.79 1.71 -4.20
C LEU A 91 4.27 2.10 -4.25
N PHE A 92 4.88 2.37 -3.10
CA PHE A 92 6.31 2.69 -3.05
C PHE A 92 7.17 1.58 -3.69
N LEU A 93 6.97 0.33 -3.25
CA LEU A 93 7.70 -0.82 -3.78
C LEU A 93 7.48 -1.05 -5.28
N HIS A 94 6.25 -0.92 -5.73
CA HIS A 94 5.92 -1.04 -7.14
C HIS A 94 6.65 0.00 -7.98
N TYR A 95 6.69 1.25 -7.52
CA TYR A 95 7.33 2.33 -8.27
C TYR A 95 8.86 2.26 -8.23
N LEU A 96 9.46 1.72 -7.16
CA LEU A 96 10.89 1.37 -7.18
C LEU A 96 11.21 0.35 -8.27
N TYR A 97 10.39 -0.70 -8.37
CA TYR A 97 10.54 -1.68 -9.43
C TYR A 97 10.36 -1.06 -10.83
N MET A 98 9.36 -0.19 -11.00
CA MET A 98 9.11 0.46 -12.28
C MET A 98 10.27 1.38 -12.71
N VAL A 99 10.94 2.05 -11.78
CA VAL A 99 12.16 2.81 -12.08
C VAL A 99 13.23 1.88 -12.64
N ASP A 100 13.54 0.78 -11.95
CA ASP A 100 14.56 -0.19 -12.41
C ASP A 100 14.23 -0.75 -13.80
N LEU A 101 12.99 -1.16 -14.04
CA LEU A 101 12.55 -1.69 -15.33
C LEU A 101 12.64 -0.65 -16.47
N LEU A 102 12.34 0.62 -16.20
CA LEU A 102 12.45 1.66 -17.24
C LEU A 102 13.90 2.06 -17.52
N ARG A 103 14.77 2.04 -16.51
CA ARG A 103 16.22 2.27 -16.69
C ARG A 103 16.84 1.21 -17.60
N GLN A 104 16.52 -0.06 -17.37
CA GLN A 104 17.01 -1.18 -18.19
C GLN A 104 16.61 -1.09 -19.68
N ARG A 105 15.56 -0.34 -20.01
CA ARG A 105 15.10 -0.16 -21.40
C ARG A 105 15.81 0.98 -22.14
N GLU A 106 16.43 1.91 -21.41
CA GLU A 106 17.22 3.03 -21.93
C GLU A 106 16.51 3.91 -23.00
N VAL A 107 15.17 3.91 -23.04
CA VAL A 107 14.39 4.70 -24.02
C VAL A 107 14.32 6.19 -23.66
N PHE A 108 14.26 6.49 -22.37
CA PHE A 108 14.18 7.85 -21.84
C PHE A 108 15.27 8.07 -20.79
N THR A 109 15.61 9.34 -20.54
CA THR A 109 16.52 9.70 -19.45
C THR A 109 15.91 9.35 -18.09
N ASP A 110 16.78 9.11 -17.10
CA ASP A 110 16.37 8.82 -15.72
C ASP A 110 15.40 9.88 -15.18
N GLN A 111 15.71 11.16 -15.40
CA GLN A 111 14.88 12.28 -14.97
C GLN A 111 13.49 12.29 -15.64
N ALA A 112 13.41 11.97 -16.93
CA ALA A 112 12.14 11.92 -17.65
C ALA A 112 11.28 10.73 -17.17
N ASN A 113 11.90 9.57 -16.95
CA ASN A 113 11.23 8.40 -16.38
C ASN A 113 10.70 8.70 -14.98
N LEU A 114 11.54 9.27 -14.11
CA LEU A 114 11.17 9.60 -12.73
C LEU A 114 10.02 10.62 -12.68
N SER A 115 10.05 11.65 -13.51
CA SER A 115 8.98 12.64 -13.60
C SER A 115 7.64 11.99 -14.01
N ARG A 116 7.66 11.14 -15.05
CA ARG A 116 6.45 10.44 -15.52
C ARG A 116 5.90 9.47 -14.48
N LEU A 117 6.79 8.73 -13.82
CA LEU A 117 6.44 7.80 -12.75
C LEU A 117 5.88 8.55 -11.54
N GLY A 118 6.48 9.67 -11.13
CA GLY A 118 5.96 10.50 -10.04
C GLY A 118 4.55 11.02 -10.31
N ALA A 119 4.28 11.49 -11.54
CA ALA A 119 2.94 11.92 -11.94
C ALA A 119 1.94 10.76 -11.90
N GLN A 120 2.31 9.59 -12.43
CA GLN A 120 1.45 8.41 -12.37
C GLN A 120 1.23 7.93 -10.93
N LEU A 121 2.25 8.01 -10.07
CA LEU A 121 2.17 7.64 -8.65
C LEU A 121 1.18 8.51 -7.90
N SER A 122 1.15 9.83 -8.16
CA SER A 122 0.15 10.73 -7.58
C SER A 122 -1.28 10.33 -7.99
N ILE A 123 -1.50 10.01 -9.27
CA ILE A 123 -2.80 9.52 -9.77
C ILE A 123 -3.19 8.20 -9.07
N ASP A 124 -2.25 7.27 -8.95
CA ASP A 124 -2.50 5.98 -8.33
C ASP A 124 -2.75 6.11 -6.82
N CYS A 125 -2.03 6.99 -6.12
CA CYS A 125 -2.32 7.37 -4.74
C CYS A 125 -3.78 7.84 -4.59
N SER A 126 -4.22 8.81 -5.40
CA SER A 126 -5.61 9.31 -5.38
C SER A 126 -6.64 8.21 -5.62
N LYS A 127 -6.33 7.24 -6.50
CA LYS A 127 -7.20 6.11 -6.82
C LYS A 127 -7.26 5.08 -5.69
N PHE A 128 -6.11 4.63 -5.19
CA PHE A 128 -6.03 3.50 -4.26
C PHE A 128 -6.17 3.91 -2.79
N LEU A 129 -5.87 5.15 -2.44
CA LEU A 129 -6.02 5.71 -1.10
C LEU A 129 -7.38 6.41 -0.90
N ASN A 130 -8.39 6.05 -1.68
CA ASN A 130 -9.73 6.61 -1.56
C ASN A 130 -10.35 6.30 -0.18
N VAL A 131 -10.26 7.27 0.72
CA VAL A 131 -10.62 7.17 2.14
C VAL A 131 -12.07 6.69 2.33
N ARG A 132 -13.00 7.18 1.49
CA ARG A 132 -14.41 6.79 1.56
C ARG A 132 -14.60 5.32 1.18
N ALA A 133 -14.01 4.88 0.07
CA ALA A 133 -14.09 3.49 -0.36
C ALA A 133 -13.51 2.55 0.71
N ILE A 134 -12.32 2.87 1.23
CA ILE A 134 -11.66 2.08 2.28
C ILE A 134 -12.54 1.96 3.51
N ARG A 135 -13.11 3.08 3.98
CA ARG A 135 -14.04 3.08 5.13
C ARG A 135 -15.29 2.25 4.86
N HIS A 136 -15.90 2.36 3.68
CA HIS A 136 -17.06 1.57 3.31
C HIS A 136 -16.76 0.06 3.36
N HIS A 137 -15.61 -0.36 2.84
CA HIS A 137 -15.18 -1.77 2.90
C HIS A 137 -14.95 -2.24 4.35
N ALA A 138 -14.32 -1.42 5.19
CA ALA A 138 -14.12 -1.75 6.60
C ALA A 138 -15.45 -1.90 7.37
N ILE A 139 -16.40 -0.98 7.15
CA ILE A 139 -17.75 -1.05 7.74
C ILE A 139 -18.47 -2.32 7.27
N ALA A 140 -18.44 -2.63 5.97
CA ALA A 140 -19.06 -3.82 5.42
C ALA A 140 -18.49 -5.10 6.06
N GLY A 141 -17.16 -5.16 6.25
CA GLY A 141 -16.49 -6.28 6.92
C GLY A 141 -16.95 -6.48 8.37
N VAL A 142 -17.05 -5.40 9.15
CA VAL A 142 -17.53 -5.47 10.54
C VAL A 142 -19.01 -5.87 10.60
N LYS A 143 -19.88 -5.25 9.79
CA LYS A 143 -21.31 -5.58 9.74
C LYS A 143 -21.55 -7.03 9.29
N ALA A 144 -20.79 -7.53 8.31
CA ALA A 144 -20.86 -8.93 7.88
C ALA A 144 -20.49 -9.89 9.01
N ARG A 145 -19.45 -9.56 9.80
CA ARG A 145 -19.05 -10.37 10.96
C ARG A 145 -20.10 -10.36 12.06
N ARG A 146 -20.73 -9.20 12.34
CA ARG A 146 -21.83 -9.08 13.30
C ARG A 146 -23.04 -9.95 12.93
N LYS A 147 -23.42 -9.96 11.64
CA LYS A 147 -24.48 -10.84 11.13
C LYS A 147 -24.15 -12.32 11.32
N ARG A 148 -22.88 -12.73 11.16
CA ARG A 148 -22.44 -14.13 11.40
C ARG A 148 -22.50 -14.51 12.88
N THR A 149 -22.15 -13.60 13.78
CA THR A 149 -22.25 -13.83 15.23
C THR A 149 -23.69 -13.89 15.72
N SER A 150 -24.63 -13.19 15.07
CA SER A 150 -26.06 -13.30 15.38
C SER A 150 -26.75 -14.49 14.70
N THR A 151 -26.15 -15.08 13.67
CA THR A 151 -26.68 -16.24 12.92
C THR A 151 -25.85 -17.51 13.12
N ALA A 152 -25.34 -17.74 14.34
CA ALA A 152 -24.59 -18.96 14.67
C ALA A 152 -25.46 -20.25 14.64
N LYS A 153 -25.88 -20.65 13.45
CA LYS A 153 -26.00 -22.02 12.97
C LYS A 153 -25.44 -22.05 11.54
N ARG A 154 -24.32 -22.75 11.38
CA ARG A 154 -23.73 -23.29 10.13
C ARG A 154 -23.21 -22.28 9.09
N LEU A 155 -21.87 -22.12 9.02
CA LEU A 155 -20.99 -22.68 7.96
C LEU A 155 -19.57 -22.07 8.01
N LYS A 156 -18.62 -22.82 7.44
CA LYS A 156 -17.14 -22.77 7.53
C LYS A 156 -16.48 -21.46 6.99
N PRO A 157 -15.16 -21.22 7.26
CA PRO A 157 -14.54 -19.90 7.25
C PRO A 157 -14.33 -19.33 5.84
N GLN A 158 -14.64 -18.04 5.68
CA GLN A 158 -14.46 -17.31 4.43
C GLN A 158 -13.16 -16.47 4.47
N GLN A 159 -12.04 -17.10 4.08
CA GLN A 159 -10.80 -16.43 3.66
C GLN A 159 -10.94 -15.71 2.30
N GLN A 160 -12.05 -15.97 1.59
CA GLN A 160 -12.26 -15.67 0.18
C GLN A 160 -12.50 -14.19 -0.17
N SER A 161 -12.88 -13.33 0.80
CA SER A 161 -13.23 -11.92 0.52
C SER A 161 -12.08 -10.93 0.75
N ARG A 162 -11.05 -11.31 1.53
CA ARG A 162 -9.83 -10.50 1.68
C ARG A 162 -8.84 -10.76 0.54
N GLU A 163 -8.82 -12.00 0.05
CA GLU A 163 -8.07 -12.36 -1.15
C GLU A 163 -8.62 -11.66 -2.39
N SER A 164 -9.91 -11.39 -2.53
CA SER A 164 -10.45 -10.73 -3.73
C SER A 164 -9.96 -9.29 -3.91
N VAL A 165 -9.77 -8.53 -2.83
CA VAL A 165 -9.30 -7.13 -2.92
C VAL A 165 -7.77 -7.07 -3.03
N LEU A 166 -7.05 -7.97 -2.35
CA LEU A 166 -5.62 -8.15 -2.57
C LEU A 166 -5.33 -8.71 -3.97
N ARG A 167 -6.19 -9.58 -4.51
CA ARG A 167 -6.14 -10.06 -5.91
C ARG A 167 -6.49 -8.97 -6.89
N GLU A 168 -7.40 -8.04 -6.60
CA GLU A 168 -7.65 -6.90 -7.49
C GLU A 168 -6.46 -5.92 -7.52
N ILE A 169 -5.73 -5.80 -6.40
CA ILE A 169 -4.45 -5.09 -6.34
C ILE A 169 -3.36 -5.89 -7.09
N ASP A 170 -3.24 -7.21 -6.87
CA ASP A 170 -2.32 -8.11 -7.58
C ASP A 170 -2.63 -8.27 -9.09
N GLU A 171 -3.89 -8.11 -9.51
CA GLU A 171 -4.33 -8.20 -10.92
C GLU A 171 -4.12 -6.86 -11.65
N LYS A 172 -4.28 -5.74 -10.94
CA LYS A 172 -4.08 -4.38 -11.51
C LYS A 172 -2.65 -3.86 -11.33
N ILE A 173 -1.89 -4.46 -10.42
CA ILE A 173 -0.47 -4.24 -10.18
C ILE A 173 0.16 -5.65 -10.05
N PRO A 174 0.64 -6.26 -11.14
CA PRO A 174 1.13 -7.63 -11.09
C PRO A 174 2.27 -7.76 -10.08
N TYR A 175 2.10 -8.66 -9.11
CA TYR A 175 3.20 -9.21 -8.31
C TYR A 175 4.27 -9.73 -9.28
N LEU A 176 5.50 -9.23 -9.16
CA LEU A 176 6.60 -9.79 -9.90
C LEU A 176 6.93 -11.16 -9.37
N ASP A 177 6.59 -12.15 -10.20
CA ASP A 177 7.09 -13.49 -10.12
C ASP A 177 8.62 -13.48 -10.25
N LEU A 178 9.31 -13.44 -9.11
CA LEU A 178 10.76 -13.53 -9.00
C LEU A 178 11.32 -14.87 -9.55
N THR A 179 10.48 -15.83 -9.93
CA THR A 179 10.91 -17.06 -10.62
C THR A 179 11.07 -16.88 -12.14
N LYS A 180 10.72 -15.71 -12.69
CA LYS A 180 10.93 -15.35 -14.11
C LYS A 180 12.14 -14.46 -14.34
N VAL A 181 12.97 -14.24 -13.32
CA VAL A 181 14.32 -13.68 -13.54
C VAL A 181 15.08 -14.71 -14.36
N PRO A 182 15.53 -14.40 -15.60
CA PRO A 182 16.38 -15.32 -16.34
C PRO A 182 17.62 -15.60 -15.50
N ASP A 183 18.02 -16.87 -15.40
CA ASP A 183 19.28 -17.25 -14.75
C ASP A 183 20.42 -16.40 -15.33
N LEU A 184 20.89 -15.42 -14.54
CA LEU A 184 22.01 -14.58 -14.92
C LEU A 184 23.25 -15.47 -15.00
N PRO A 185 23.96 -15.51 -16.14
CA PRO A 185 25.23 -16.21 -16.18
C PRO A 185 26.22 -15.52 -15.24
N PRO A 186 27.12 -16.26 -14.57
CA PRO A 186 28.14 -15.66 -13.73
C PRO A 186 29.00 -14.72 -14.58
N CYS A 187 29.02 -13.45 -14.18
CA CYS A 187 29.76 -12.37 -14.80
C CYS A 187 31.24 -12.77 -14.92
N GLN A 188 31.69 -13.02 -16.16
CA GLN A 188 33.10 -13.16 -16.44
C GLN A 188 33.73 -11.78 -16.29
N LYS A 189 34.72 -11.69 -15.41
CA LYS A 189 35.54 -10.50 -15.22
C LYS A 189 36.37 -10.30 -16.47
N GLU A 190 35.99 -9.34 -17.30
CA GLU A 190 36.94 -8.78 -18.27
C GLU A 190 37.79 -7.74 -17.55
N ALA A 191 39.07 -8.09 -17.41
CA ALA A 191 40.12 -7.19 -17.02
C ALA A 191 40.41 -6.24 -18.19
N ILE A 192 40.54 -4.94 -17.89
CA ILE A 192 41.58 -4.01 -18.36
C ILE A 192 41.63 -2.86 -17.34
#